data_AF-A0A965GFE2-F1
#
_entry.id   AF-A0A965GFE2-F1
#
_cell.length_a   1.000
_cell.length_b   1.000
_cell.length_c   1.000
_cell.angle_alpha   90.00
_cell.angle_beta   90.00
_cell.angle_gamma   90.00
#
_symmetry.space_group_name_H-M   'P 1'
#
loop_
_entity.id
_entity.type
_entity.pdbx_description
1 polymer ?
#
loop_
_entity_poly.entity_id
_entity_poly.type
_entity_poly.pdbx_seq_one_letter_code
_entity_poly.pdbx_strand_id
1 'polypeptide(L)'
;MPTVDEEIWRYSRIGELNLDQFDLGKVATKIDASSQAKQFVSSSTNVAPRDATDIFEDLNVRHAQLTAISVAKNQIVAEPIIITHSLDKSGVVVYPRLVIDAQENSEVTIVERFVSGSNAKSLVVPVVDVRAAQSARVTYVAINELGNATWQIGYQQAVGQRDSMMKLFTVALGGDYARVRAEVRLEGQGANSQQVALYFADSTQMHDFRTLQDHAAPRTHSSLLFKGAVKDTAKSVYTGLIRIRENATKSEAFQTNRNLTLSHGAWAESVP
;
A
#
# COMPACT_ATOMS: atom_id res chain seq x y z
N MET A 1 27.99 -14.29 2.23
CA MET A 1 26.89 -13.55 1.59
C MET A 1 25.89 -13.23 2.69
N PRO A 2 25.24 -12.05 2.69
CA PRO A 2 24.18 -11.79 3.65
C PRO A 2 23.08 -12.85 3.52
N THR A 3 22.39 -13.14 4.62
CA THR A 3 21.19 -13.95 4.62
C THR A 3 20.02 -13.19 3.97
N VAL A 4 18.99 -13.91 3.52
CA VAL A 4 17.77 -13.29 2.96
C VAL A 4 17.15 -12.28 3.93
N ASP A 5 17.17 -12.58 5.24
CA ASP A 5 16.66 -11.69 6.27
C ASP A 5 17.51 -10.42 6.42
N GLU A 6 18.84 -10.54 6.36
CA GLU A 6 19.75 -9.39 6.36
C GLU A 6 19.55 -8.50 5.12
N GLU A 7 19.26 -9.10 3.96
CA GLU A 7 19.00 -8.38 2.71
C GLU A 7 17.66 -7.61 2.77
N ILE A 8 16.64 -8.18 3.42
CA ILE A 8 15.33 -7.53 3.62
C ILE A 8 15.50 -6.25 4.44
N TRP A 9 16.32 -6.21 5.49
CA TRP A 9 16.42 -5.04 6.38
C TRP A 9 17.55 -4.07 6.03
N ARG A 10 18.41 -4.43 5.07
CA ARG A 10 19.68 -3.74 4.73
C ARG A 10 19.61 -2.22 4.59
N TYR A 11 18.48 -1.67 4.17
CA TYR A 11 18.30 -0.22 3.98
C TYR A 11 17.20 0.41 4.84
N SER A 12 16.56 -0.37 5.70
CA SER A 12 15.44 0.16 6.48
C SER A 12 15.93 1.05 7.61
N ARG A 13 15.25 2.19 7.82
CA ARG A 13 15.43 3.04 9.00
C ARG A 13 14.72 2.49 10.25
N ILE A 14 14.11 1.31 10.19
CA ILE A 14 13.28 0.78 11.29
C ILE A 14 14.01 0.73 12.65
N GLY A 15 15.34 0.56 12.65
CA GLY A 15 16.14 0.57 13.88
C GLY A 15 16.25 1.95 14.56
N GLU A 16 15.93 3.04 13.86
CA GLU A 16 15.85 4.39 14.43
C GLU A 16 14.48 4.64 15.12
N LEU A 17 13.49 3.76 14.90
CA LEU A 17 12.17 3.92 15.47
C LEU A 17 12.15 3.54 16.95
N ASN A 18 11.92 4.53 17.81
CA ASN A 18 11.52 4.30 19.19
C ASN A 18 9.98 4.34 19.27
N LEU A 19 9.33 3.20 19.50
CA LEU A 19 7.86 3.15 19.63
C LEU A 19 7.36 3.77 20.94
N ASP A 20 8.17 3.76 22.01
CA ASP A 20 7.77 4.24 23.34
C ASP A 20 7.59 5.77 23.40
N GLN A 21 8.03 6.50 22.37
CA GLN A 21 7.85 7.95 22.28
C GLN A 21 6.43 8.37 21.83
N PHE A 22 5.58 7.41 21.44
CA PHE A 22 4.26 7.68 20.89
C PHE A 22 3.15 7.16 21.81
N ASP A 23 2.18 8.03 22.11
CA ASP A 23 0.93 7.59 22.70
C ASP A 23 0.06 6.90 21.63
N LEU A 24 -0.76 5.93 22.02
CA LEU A 24 -1.80 5.43 21.13
C LEU A 24 -2.80 6.57 20.80
N GLY A 25 -2.91 6.90 19.52
CA GLY A 25 -3.77 7.96 19.01
C GLY A 25 -4.94 7.45 18.19
N LYS A 26 -5.70 8.42 17.67
CA LYS A 26 -6.73 8.21 16.66
C LYS A 26 -6.49 9.15 15.50
N VAL A 27 -6.69 8.67 14.28
CA VAL A 27 -6.75 9.52 13.08
C VAL A 27 -8.19 9.96 12.83
N ALA A 28 -8.39 11.20 12.41
CA ALA A 28 -9.70 11.67 11.96
C ALA A 28 -9.96 11.15 10.55
N THR A 29 -11.00 10.37 10.36
CA THR A 29 -11.34 9.76 9.06
C THR A 29 -12.57 10.43 8.45
N LYS A 30 -12.42 11.02 7.27
CA LYS A 30 -13.52 11.54 6.45
C LYS A 30 -13.71 10.65 5.22
N ILE A 31 -14.95 10.22 4.97
CA ILE A 31 -15.33 9.50 3.75
C ILE A 31 -16.16 10.44 2.87
N ASP A 32 -15.61 10.81 1.72
CA ASP A 32 -16.27 11.59 0.68
C ASP A 32 -16.69 10.65 -0.45
N ALA A 33 -18.01 10.56 -0.66
CA ALA A 33 -18.64 9.62 -1.58
C ALA A 33 -20.06 10.12 -1.87
N SER A 34 -20.58 9.82 -3.07
CA SER A 34 -21.98 10.09 -3.39
C SER A 34 -22.93 9.35 -2.44
N SER A 35 -24.16 9.82 -2.33
CA SER A 35 -25.19 9.15 -1.52
C SER A 35 -25.37 7.69 -1.92
N GLN A 36 -25.24 7.37 -3.22
CA GLN A 36 -25.27 6.00 -3.72
C GLN A 36 -24.02 5.22 -3.31
N ALA A 37 -22.83 5.81 -3.38
CA ALA A 37 -21.59 5.12 -3.01
C ALA A 37 -21.46 4.87 -1.49
N LYS A 38 -22.08 5.72 -0.65
CA LYS A 38 -22.10 5.53 0.81
C LYS A 38 -22.76 4.24 1.26
N GLN A 39 -23.66 3.65 0.45
CA GLN A 39 -24.30 2.37 0.78
C GLN A 39 -23.33 1.18 0.81
N PHE A 40 -22.14 1.33 0.22
CA PHE A 40 -21.11 0.27 0.18
C PHE A 40 -20.17 0.32 1.40
N VAL A 41 -20.25 1.37 2.23
CA VAL A 41 -19.56 1.38 3.54
C VAL A 41 -20.23 0.34 4.43
N SER A 42 -19.46 -0.59 4.96
CA SER A 42 -19.97 -1.78 5.64
C SER A 42 -19.23 -2.06 6.94
N SER A 43 -19.75 -3.02 7.69
CA SER A 43 -19.06 -3.65 8.82
C SER A 43 -18.41 -5.00 8.47
N SER A 44 -18.59 -5.49 7.24
CA SER A 44 -18.07 -6.78 6.80
C SER A 44 -16.57 -6.70 6.51
N THR A 45 -15.81 -7.66 7.02
CA THR A 45 -14.35 -7.71 6.86
C THR A 45 -13.92 -9.05 6.28
N ASN A 46 -14.16 -9.22 4.98
CA ASN A 46 -13.66 -10.39 4.27
C ASN A 46 -12.23 -10.16 3.79
N VAL A 47 -11.27 -10.56 4.62
CA VAL A 47 -9.83 -10.40 4.38
C VAL A 47 -9.22 -11.74 3.98
N ALA A 48 -8.35 -11.74 2.99
CA ALA A 48 -7.61 -12.93 2.59
C ALA A 48 -6.54 -13.31 3.64
N PRO A 49 -6.24 -14.61 3.83
CA PRO A 49 -5.24 -15.04 4.81
C PRO A 49 -3.84 -14.57 4.42
N ARG A 50 -2.97 -14.24 5.37
CA ARG A 50 -1.58 -13.80 5.10
C ARG A 50 -0.61 -14.96 5.34
N ASP A 51 0.47 -15.00 4.55
CA ASP A 51 1.50 -16.04 4.70
C ASP A 51 2.39 -15.77 5.93
N ALA A 52 2.72 -14.50 6.19
CA ALA A 52 3.46 -14.04 7.37
C ALA A 52 3.16 -12.56 7.65
N THR A 53 2.98 -12.20 8.92
CA THR A 53 2.81 -10.81 9.38
C THR A 53 4.09 -10.29 10.02
N ASP A 54 4.38 -9.00 9.85
CA ASP A 54 5.37 -8.30 10.67
C ASP A 54 4.74 -7.66 11.93
N ILE A 55 5.60 -7.10 12.80
CA ILE A 55 5.16 -6.48 14.05
C ILE A 55 4.19 -5.31 13.84
N PHE A 56 4.31 -4.55 12.75
CA PHE A 56 3.47 -3.40 12.48
C PHE A 56 2.08 -3.83 12.01
N GLU A 57 2.01 -4.89 11.22
CA GLU A 57 0.75 -5.54 10.87
C GLU A 57 0.03 -6.07 12.12
N ASP A 58 0.75 -6.74 13.01
CA ASP A 58 0.19 -7.26 14.27
C ASP A 58 -0.33 -6.14 15.18
N LEU A 59 0.43 -5.04 15.30
CA LEU A 59 0.01 -3.85 16.05
C LEU A 59 -1.23 -3.22 15.41
N ASN A 60 -1.28 -3.14 14.08
CA ASN A 60 -2.46 -2.65 13.38
C ASN A 60 -3.68 -3.53 13.64
N VAL A 61 -3.56 -4.86 13.59
CA VAL A 61 -4.66 -5.79 13.92
C VAL A 61 -5.20 -5.52 15.33
N ARG A 62 -4.33 -5.26 16.31
CA ARG A 62 -4.72 -5.04 17.72
C ARG A 62 -5.38 -3.68 17.97
N HIS A 63 -5.00 -2.65 17.21
CA HIS A 63 -5.38 -1.26 17.48
C HIS A 63 -6.15 -0.59 16.33
N ALA A 64 -6.61 -1.38 15.35
CA ALA A 64 -7.14 -0.89 14.09
C ALA A 64 -8.31 0.08 14.25
N GLN A 65 -8.23 1.20 13.52
CA GLN A 65 -9.39 2.02 13.17
C GLN A 65 -9.92 1.58 11.82
N LEU A 66 -10.86 0.64 11.86
CA LEU A 66 -11.38 -0.03 10.67
C LEU A 66 -12.33 0.87 9.86
N THR A 67 -12.11 0.91 8.56
CA THR A 67 -13.06 1.29 7.52
C THR A 67 -13.22 0.11 6.57
N ALA A 68 -14.43 -0.30 6.25
CA ALA A 68 -14.66 -1.41 5.33
C ALA A 68 -15.62 -1.01 4.20
N ILE A 69 -15.26 -1.37 2.97
CA ILE A 69 -16.06 -1.18 1.76
C ILE A 69 -16.38 -2.55 1.19
N SER A 70 -17.67 -2.85 1.02
CA SER A 70 -18.14 -4.12 0.45
C SER A 70 -19.02 -3.85 -0.76
N VAL A 71 -18.64 -4.40 -1.91
CA VAL A 71 -19.38 -4.23 -3.17
C VAL A 71 -19.97 -5.57 -3.57
N ALA A 72 -21.30 -5.66 -3.57
CA ALA A 72 -22.02 -6.90 -3.85
C ALA A 72 -21.89 -7.34 -5.31
N LYS A 73 -22.27 -8.59 -5.60
CA LYS A 73 -22.18 -9.16 -6.95
C LYS A 73 -22.91 -8.29 -7.97
N ASN A 74 -22.31 -8.11 -9.14
CA ASN A 74 -22.87 -7.36 -10.27
C ASN A 74 -23.16 -5.86 -9.98
N GLN A 75 -22.54 -5.27 -8.95
CA GLN A 75 -22.67 -3.84 -8.64
C GLN A 75 -21.47 -3.04 -9.15
N ILE A 76 -21.75 -1.87 -9.71
CA ILE A 76 -20.73 -0.92 -10.16
C ILE A 76 -20.87 0.34 -9.33
N VAL A 77 -19.80 0.71 -8.62
CA VAL A 77 -19.69 2.00 -7.93
C VAL A 77 -19.13 3.01 -8.95
N ALA A 78 -20.02 3.78 -9.56
CA ALA A 78 -19.66 4.68 -10.66
C ALA A 78 -18.71 5.81 -10.26
N GLU A 79 -18.84 6.30 -9.03
CA GLU A 79 -18.02 7.39 -8.48
C GLU A 79 -16.99 6.86 -7.48
N PRO A 80 -15.78 7.46 -7.41
CA PRO A 80 -14.77 7.04 -6.46
C PRO A 80 -15.21 7.34 -5.02
N ILE A 81 -14.83 6.46 -4.09
CA ILE A 81 -14.93 6.71 -2.65
C ILE A 81 -13.58 7.23 -2.18
N ILE A 82 -13.56 8.44 -1.62
CA ILE A 82 -12.35 9.09 -1.12
C ILE A 82 -12.34 9.02 0.40
N ILE A 83 -11.34 8.36 0.97
CA ILE A 83 -11.12 8.21 2.40
C ILE A 83 -9.91 9.06 2.75
N THR A 84 -10.09 10.07 3.61
CA THR A 84 -9.01 10.94 4.07
C THR A 84 -8.79 10.73 5.56
N HIS A 85 -7.57 10.35 5.92
CA HIS A 85 -7.07 10.21 7.27
C HIS A 85 -6.23 11.42 7.63
N SER A 86 -6.74 12.27 8.52
CA SER A 86 -6.07 13.47 9.02
C SER A 86 -5.50 13.25 10.42
N LEU A 87 -4.20 13.45 10.56
CA LEU A 87 -3.52 13.41 11.84
C LEU A 87 -3.51 14.80 12.49
N ASP A 88 -4.38 14.99 13.46
CA ASP A 88 -4.59 16.29 14.12
C ASP A 88 -3.69 16.50 15.36
N LYS A 89 -3.05 15.44 15.87
CA LYS A 89 -2.20 15.47 17.07
C LYS A 89 -0.79 14.94 16.76
N SER A 90 0.23 15.58 17.33
CA SER A 90 1.62 15.12 17.32
C SER A 90 1.91 14.22 18.52
N GLY A 91 2.93 13.37 18.42
CA GLY A 91 3.38 12.49 19.50
C GLY A 91 2.52 11.24 19.63
N VAL A 92 1.86 10.81 18.56
CA VAL A 92 0.97 9.65 18.58
C VAL A 92 1.31 8.62 17.52
N VAL A 93 0.91 7.38 17.75
CA VAL A 93 0.86 6.31 16.76
C VAL A 93 -0.60 5.99 16.42
N VAL A 94 -0.91 5.89 15.14
CA VAL A 94 -2.26 5.57 14.65
C VAL A 94 -2.24 4.38 13.71
N TYR A 95 -3.32 3.58 13.74
CA TYR A 95 -3.44 2.34 12.99
C TYR A 95 -4.68 2.35 12.08
N PRO A 96 -4.72 3.16 11.01
CA PRO A 96 -5.81 3.10 10.03
C PRO A 96 -5.85 1.70 9.39
N ARG A 97 -7.05 1.13 9.25
CA ARG A 97 -7.22 -0.12 8.52
C ARG A 97 -8.35 0.00 7.52
N LEU A 98 -8.06 -0.33 6.27
CA LEU A 98 -9.04 -0.36 5.19
C LEU A 98 -9.23 -1.79 4.69
N VAL A 99 -10.48 -2.23 4.58
CA VAL A 99 -10.83 -3.49 3.93
C VAL A 99 -11.71 -3.19 2.71
N ILE A 100 -11.32 -3.71 1.55
CA ILE A 100 -12.06 -3.59 0.29
C ILE A 100 -12.44 -5.00 -0.17
N ASP A 101 -13.73 -5.30 -0.10
CA ASP A 101 -14.31 -6.58 -0.52
C ASP A 101 -15.15 -6.41 -1.78
N ALA A 102 -14.58 -6.69 -2.95
CA ALA A 102 -15.27 -6.62 -4.24
C ALA A 102 -15.71 -8.02 -4.68
N GLN A 103 -17.02 -8.25 -4.68
CA GLN A 103 -17.63 -9.53 -5.05
C GLN A 103 -17.67 -9.73 -6.58
N GLU A 104 -18.14 -10.89 -7.01
CA GLU A 104 -18.13 -11.30 -8.41
C GLU A 104 -18.76 -10.27 -9.36
N ASN A 105 -18.10 -9.98 -10.49
CA ASN A 105 -18.52 -8.99 -11.48
C ASN A 105 -18.81 -7.59 -10.91
N SER A 106 -18.17 -7.20 -9.81
CA SER A 106 -18.30 -5.86 -9.23
C SER A 106 -17.16 -4.92 -9.63
N GLU A 107 -17.40 -3.61 -9.54
CA GLU A 107 -16.39 -2.60 -9.85
C GLU A 107 -16.40 -1.43 -8.86
N VAL A 108 -15.21 -1.02 -8.41
CA VAL A 108 -15.05 0.10 -7.46
C VAL A 108 -13.70 0.80 -7.59
N THR A 109 -13.70 2.11 -7.36
CA THR A 109 -12.50 2.93 -7.22
C THR A 109 -12.44 3.54 -5.83
N ILE A 110 -11.34 3.33 -5.11
CA ILE A 110 -11.07 3.87 -3.77
C ILE A 110 -9.82 4.74 -3.82
N VAL A 111 -9.89 5.93 -3.24
CA VAL A 111 -8.74 6.81 -3.01
C VAL A 111 -8.57 6.97 -1.51
N GLU A 112 -7.44 6.54 -0.96
CA GLU A 112 -7.09 6.66 0.45
C GLU A 112 -5.94 7.67 0.60
N ARG A 113 -6.17 8.71 1.41
CA ARG A 113 -5.25 9.83 1.61
C ARG A 113 -4.81 9.89 3.06
N PHE A 114 -3.54 10.16 3.29
CA PHE A 114 -2.96 10.39 4.62
C PHE A 114 -2.36 11.79 4.68
N VAL A 115 -2.87 12.64 5.57
CA VAL A 115 -2.47 14.05 5.68
C VAL A 115 -2.12 14.39 7.13
N SER A 116 -1.11 15.23 7.32
CA SER A 116 -0.74 15.76 8.64
C SER A 116 -0.10 17.15 8.52
N GLY A 117 -0.02 17.88 9.63
CA GLY A 117 0.77 19.11 9.68
C GLY A 117 2.27 18.81 9.53
N SER A 118 3.03 19.72 8.91
CA SER A 118 4.45 19.51 8.55
C SER A 118 5.34 19.04 9.71
N ASN A 119 5.03 19.46 10.94
CA ASN A 119 5.82 19.19 12.15
C ASN A 119 5.22 18.10 13.06
N ALA A 120 4.22 17.33 12.59
CA ALA A 120 3.62 16.26 13.36
C ALA A 120 4.60 15.09 13.54
N LYS A 121 5.26 15.02 14.69
CA LYS A 121 6.15 13.91 15.08
C LYS A 121 5.30 12.73 15.53
N SER A 122 4.92 11.88 14.59
CA SER A 122 3.97 10.79 14.82
C SER A 122 4.29 9.61 13.90
N LEU A 123 3.68 8.46 14.19
CA LEU A 123 3.75 7.27 13.35
C LEU A 123 2.37 6.90 12.81
N VAL A 124 2.26 6.71 11.50
CA VAL A 124 1.06 6.20 10.84
C VAL A 124 1.34 4.81 10.32
N VAL A 125 0.57 3.82 10.77
CA VAL A 125 0.73 2.41 10.39
C VAL A 125 -0.51 1.94 9.62
N PRO A 126 -0.68 2.33 8.34
CA PRO A 126 -1.86 1.97 7.58
C PRO A 126 -1.77 0.53 7.05
N VAL A 127 -2.90 -0.18 7.10
CA VAL A 127 -3.04 -1.50 6.50
C VAL A 127 -4.25 -1.49 5.57
N VAL A 128 -4.06 -1.92 4.33
CA VAL A 128 -5.15 -2.16 3.39
C VAL A 128 -5.19 -3.62 2.95
N ASP A 129 -6.38 -4.21 3.02
CA ASP A 129 -6.68 -5.54 2.51
C ASP A 129 -7.67 -5.42 1.35
N VAL A 130 -7.25 -5.80 0.14
CA VAL A 130 -8.08 -5.78 -1.07
C VAL A 130 -8.36 -7.21 -1.51
N ARG A 131 -9.65 -7.54 -1.69
CA ARG A 131 -10.09 -8.79 -2.27
C ARG A 131 -10.91 -8.52 -3.52
N ALA A 132 -10.44 -9.01 -4.66
CA ALA A 132 -11.17 -8.98 -5.92
C ALA A 132 -11.64 -10.41 -6.25
N ALA A 133 -12.94 -10.66 -6.13
CA ALA A 133 -13.54 -11.94 -6.52
C ALA A 133 -13.52 -12.12 -8.06
N GLN A 134 -14.11 -13.21 -8.54
CA GLN A 134 -14.10 -13.53 -9.97
C GLN A 134 -14.63 -12.35 -10.81
N SER A 135 -13.88 -11.96 -11.83
CA SER A 135 -14.20 -10.85 -12.74
C SER A 135 -14.39 -9.48 -12.06
N ALA A 136 -14.04 -9.33 -10.78
CA ALA A 136 -14.13 -8.05 -10.08
C ALA A 136 -13.03 -7.09 -10.54
N ARG A 137 -13.35 -5.79 -10.55
CA ARG A 137 -12.45 -4.70 -10.94
C ARG A 137 -12.25 -3.75 -9.78
N VAL A 138 -11.05 -3.69 -9.23
CA VAL A 138 -10.74 -2.81 -8.11
C VAL A 138 -9.63 -1.85 -8.52
N THR A 139 -9.89 -0.55 -8.36
CA THR A 139 -8.85 0.47 -8.39
C THR A 139 -8.66 1.01 -6.98
N TYR A 140 -7.45 0.94 -6.45
CA TYR A 140 -7.07 1.50 -5.16
C TYR A 140 -5.91 2.48 -5.35
N VAL A 141 -6.04 3.67 -4.79
CA VAL A 141 -5.04 4.74 -4.85
C VAL A 141 -4.68 5.17 -3.43
N ALA A 142 -3.47 4.85 -2.99
CA ALA A 142 -2.91 5.37 -1.74
C ALA A 142 -2.13 6.67 -2.01
N ILE A 143 -2.42 7.74 -1.28
CA ILE A 143 -1.71 9.02 -1.37
C ILE A 143 -1.18 9.39 0.01
N ASN A 144 0.14 9.43 0.15
CA ASN A 144 0.82 9.89 1.35
C ASN A 144 1.26 11.36 1.17
N GLU A 145 0.60 12.24 1.92
CA GLU A 145 0.87 13.68 2.02
C GLU A 145 1.17 14.06 3.50
N LEU A 146 1.74 13.12 4.26
CA LEU A 146 2.13 13.37 5.64
C LEU A 146 3.31 14.37 5.72
N GLY A 147 3.33 15.17 6.77
CA GLY A 147 4.39 16.13 7.05
C GLY A 147 5.78 15.49 7.22
N ASN A 148 6.82 16.31 7.01
CA ASN A 148 8.23 15.88 7.03
C ASN A 148 8.74 15.41 8.39
N ALA A 149 7.93 15.50 9.45
CA ALA A 149 8.25 14.94 10.78
C ALA A 149 7.52 13.63 11.08
N THR A 150 6.61 13.18 10.21
CA THR A 150 5.79 11.99 10.41
C THR A 150 6.45 10.78 9.75
N TRP A 151 6.38 9.62 10.40
CA TRP A 151 6.74 8.34 9.80
C TRP A 151 5.50 7.61 9.29
N GLN A 152 5.64 6.91 8.17
CA GLN A 152 4.65 5.96 7.69
C GLN A 152 5.28 4.58 7.49
N ILE A 153 4.64 3.55 8.05
CA ILE A 153 5.00 2.15 7.82
C ILE A 153 3.73 1.43 7.38
N GLY A 154 3.53 1.34 6.07
CA GLY A 154 2.31 0.82 5.46
C GLY A 154 2.44 -0.60 4.94
N TYR A 155 1.34 -1.34 5.00
CA TYR A 155 1.18 -2.64 4.34
C TYR A 155 -0.06 -2.62 3.43
N GLN A 156 0.12 -3.09 2.20
CA GLN A 156 -0.94 -3.25 1.22
C GLN A 156 -0.95 -4.70 0.75
N GLN A 157 -2.08 -5.37 0.91
CA GLN A 157 -2.32 -6.67 0.31
C GLN A 157 -3.46 -6.59 -0.69
N ALA A 158 -3.27 -7.18 -1.86
CA ALA A 158 -4.33 -7.39 -2.83
C ALA A 158 -4.36 -8.84 -3.32
N VAL A 159 -5.54 -9.46 -3.28
CA VAL A 159 -5.75 -10.83 -3.73
C VAL A 159 -6.80 -10.87 -4.83
N GLY A 160 -6.39 -11.36 -6.00
CA GLY A 160 -7.20 -11.45 -7.20
C GLY A 160 -7.61 -12.88 -7.51
N GLN A 161 -8.91 -13.10 -7.65
CA GLN A 161 -9.49 -14.36 -8.10
C GLN A 161 -9.64 -14.39 -9.62
N ARG A 162 -10.27 -15.44 -10.14
CA ARG A 162 -10.33 -15.75 -11.58
C ARG A 162 -10.77 -14.54 -12.42
N ASP A 163 -10.03 -14.23 -13.47
CA ASP A 163 -10.35 -13.15 -14.42
C ASP A 163 -10.55 -11.75 -13.78
N SER A 164 -10.10 -11.55 -12.53
CA SER A 164 -10.17 -10.25 -11.83
C SER A 164 -9.10 -9.26 -12.34
N MET A 165 -9.35 -7.96 -12.14
CA MET A 165 -8.40 -6.89 -12.45
C MET A 165 -8.22 -5.96 -11.26
N MET A 166 -6.98 -5.83 -10.78
CA MET A 166 -6.62 -4.92 -9.71
C MET A 166 -5.63 -3.85 -10.20
N LYS A 167 -5.97 -2.58 -10.04
CA LYS A 167 -5.08 -1.44 -10.30
C LYS A 167 -4.73 -0.78 -8.98
N LEU A 168 -3.46 -0.80 -8.60
CA LEU A 168 -2.98 -0.37 -7.31
C LEU A 168 -1.98 0.77 -7.53
N PHE A 169 -2.34 1.96 -7.07
CA PHE A 169 -1.53 3.16 -7.20
C PHE A 169 -0.99 3.57 -5.83
N THR A 170 0.31 3.86 -5.76
CA THR A 170 0.94 4.45 -4.57
C THR A 170 1.58 5.78 -4.95
N VAL A 171 1.13 6.85 -4.31
CA VAL A 171 1.67 8.21 -4.46
C VAL A 171 2.33 8.61 -3.15
N ALA A 172 3.66 8.75 -3.14
CA ALA A 172 4.41 9.11 -1.94
C ALA A 172 5.04 10.50 -2.10
N LEU A 173 4.52 11.48 -1.36
CA LEU A 173 4.94 12.88 -1.41
C LEU A 173 5.36 13.42 -0.03
N GLY A 174 5.31 12.59 1.01
CA GLY A 174 5.42 13.02 2.40
C GLY A 174 6.11 12.02 3.31
N GLY A 175 6.27 12.42 4.56
CA GLY A 175 6.90 11.65 5.64
C GLY A 175 8.42 11.80 5.69
N ASP A 176 8.99 11.80 6.90
CA ASP A 176 10.45 11.70 7.11
C ASP A 176 10.97 10.35 6.61
N TYR A 177 10.28 9.28 7.01
CA TYR A 177 10.46 7.94 6.49
C TYR A 177 9.09 7.38 6.10
N ALA A 178 8.93 7.02 4.84
CA ALA A 178 7.72 6.40 4.33
C ALA A 178 8.07 5.04 3.73
N ARG A 179 7.74 3.98 4.44
CA ARG A 179 7.91 2.61 3.97
C ARG A 179 6.56 2.01 3.59
N VAL A 180 6.48 1.40 2.41
CA VAL A 180 5.29 0.66 1.96
C VAL A 180 5.69 -0.72 1.47
N ARG A 181 5.15 -1.76 2.10
CA ARG A 181 5.16 -3.13 1.59
C ARG A 181 3.86 -3.36 0.81
N ALA A 182 3.96 -3.60 -0.50
CA ALA A 182 2.82 -3.78 -1.39
C ALA A 182 2.86 -5.15 -2.08
N GLU A 183 1.94 -6.03 -1.69
CA GLU A 183 1.87 -7.41 -2.14
C GLU A 183 0.62 -7.65 -2.96
N VAL A 184 0.81 -8.33 -4.09
CA VAL A 184 -0.28 -8.82 -4.92
C VAL A 184 -0.17 -10.32 -5.07
N ARG A 185 -1.25 -11.04 -4.78
CA ARG A 185 -1.38 -12.47 -5.04
C ARG A 185 -2.47 -12.71 -6.08
N LEU A 186 -2.09 -13.39 -7.17
CA LEU A 186 -2.96 -13.75 -8.28
C LEU A 186 -3.31 -15.24 -8.12
N GLU A 187 -4.39 -15.51 -7.40
CA GLU A 187 -4.80 -16.86 -6.96
C GLU A 187 -5.77 -17.55 -7.92
N GLY A 188 -6.47 -16.78 -8.75
CA GLY A 188 -7.33 -17.32 -9.79
C GLY A 188 -6.70 -17.29 -11.17
N GLN A 189 -7.02 -18.28 -12.00
CA GLN A 189 -6.62 -18.29 -13.40
C GLN A 189 -7.04 -16.99 -14.09
N GLY A 190 -6.16 -16.37 -14.88
CA GLY A 190 -6.51 -15.13 -15.59
C GLY A 190 -6.58 -13.88 -14.71
N ALA A 191 -6.26 -13.96 -13.41
CA ALA A 191 -6.17 -12.78 -12.55
C ALA A 191 -5.07 -11.82 -13.04
N ASN A 192 -5.37 -10.52 -13.00
CA ASN A 192 -4.53 -9.46 -13.52
C ASN A 192 -4.24 -8.39 -12.46
N SER A 193 -3.00 -7.89 -12.45
CA SER A 193 -2.63 -6.73 -11.65
C SER A 193 -1.77 -5.70 -12.38
N GLN A 194 -1.98 -4.45 -11.97
CA GLN A 194 -1.15 -3.32 -12.34
C GLN A 194 -0.78 -2.53 -11.08
N GLN A 195 0.51 -2.50 -10.75
CA GLN A 195 1.05 -1.69 -9.65
C GLN A 195 1.77 -0.47 -10.25
N VAL A 196 1.37 0.73 -9.83
CA VAL A 196 1.98 1.98 -10.30
C VAL A 196 2.38 2.80 -9.09
N ALA A 197 3.59 3.35 -9.09
CA ALA A 197 3.97 4.35 -8.11
C ALA A 197 4.54 5.62 -8.73
N LEU A 198 4.18 6.73 -8.11
CA LEU A 198 4.80 8.03 -8.29
C LEU A 198 5.34 8.48 -6.94
N TYR A 199 6.61 8.88 -6.88
CA TYR A 199 7.16 9.38 -5.63
C TYR A 199 8.14 10.54 -5.83
N PHE A 200 8.15 11.46 -4.88
CA PHE A 200 9.10 12.55 -4.80
C PHE A 200 9.53 12.73 -3.35
N ALA A 201 10.85 12.74 -3.13
CA ALA A 201 11.43 12.97 -1.81
C ALA A 201 12.47 14.11 -1.90
N ASP A 202 12.46 15.01 -0.93
CA ASP A 202 13.43 16.10 -0.80
C ASP A 202 14.04 16.19 0.61
N SER A 203 14.90 17.18 0.83
CA SER A 203 15.51 17.43 2.13
C SER A 203 16.26 16.19 2.63
N THR A 204 15.76 15.54 3.70
CA THR A 204 16.31 14.33 4.31
C THR A 204 15.35 13.15 4.26
N GLN A 205 14.24 13.26 3.52
CA GLN A 205 13.22 12.22 3.45
C GLN A 205 13.77 10.92 2.90
N MET A 206 13.17 9.79 3.31
CA MET A 206 13.44 8.49 2.73
C MET A 206 12.16 7.73 2.39
N HIS A 207 12.01 7.35 1.13
CA HIS A 207 10.90 6.50 0.66
C HIS A 207 11.40 5.08 0.37
N ASP A 208 10.81 4.08 1.02
CA ASP A 208 11.21 2.66 0.95
C ASP A 208 10.03 1.82 0.44
N PHE A 209 10.16 1.26 -0.76
CA PHE A 209 9.12 0.45 -1.39
C PHE A 209 9.54 -1.01 -1.47
N ARG A 210 8.65 -1.90 -1.05
CA ARG A 210 8.89 -3.34 -1.08
C ARG A 210 7.73 -4.04 -1.74
N THR A 211 7.96 -4.74 -2.83
CA THR A 211 6.87 -5.28 -3.64
C THR A 211 6.98 -6.78 -3.84
N LEU A 212 5.84 -7.46 -3.77
CA LEU A 212 5.72 -8.88 -4.12
C LEU A 212 4.64 -9.05 -5.19
N GLN A 213 5.01 -9.67 -6.31
CA GLN A 213 4.09 -10.15 -7.34
C GLN A 213 4.07 -11.69 -7.27
N ASP A 214 3.07 -12.28 -6.59
CA ASP A 214 2.93 -13.74 -6.42
C ASP A 214 1.89 -14.31 -7.39
N HIS A 215 2.36 -15.07 -8.37
CA HIS A 215 1.55 -15.79 -9.33
C HIS A 215 1.29 -17.21 -8.82
N ALA A 216 0.07 -17.44 -8.31
CA ALA A 216 -0.33 -18.72 -7.73
C ALA A 216 -1.26 -19.56 -8.64
N ALA A 217 -1.64 -19.02 -9.80
CA ALA A 217 -2.49 -19.68 -10.78
C ALA A 217 -2.00 -19.49 -12.23
N PRO A 218 -2.40 -20.37 -13.17
CA PRO A 218 -2.03 -20.25 -14.57
C PRO A 218 -2.55 -18.97 -15.24
N ARG A 219 -1.87 -18.55 -16.30
CA ARG A 219 -2.29 -17.44 -17.18
C ARG A 219 -2.56 -16.13 -16.43
N THR A 220 -1.84 -15.90 -15.35
CA THR A 220 -1.94 -14.66 -14.57
C THR A 220 -0.97 -13.64 -15.14
N HIS A 221 -1.34 -12.36 -15.08
CA HIS A 221 -0.50 -11.28 -15.61
C HIS A 221 -0.32 -10.17 -14.57
N SER A 222 0.93 -9.73 -14.37
CA SER A 222 1.25 -8.62 -13.47
C SER A 222 2.20 -7.63 -14.14
N SER A 223 1.97 -6.34 -13.89
CA SER A 223 2.85 -5.27 -14.37
C SER A 223 3.09 -4.25 -13.27
N LEU A 224 4.36 -3.87 -13.09
CA LEU A 224 4.78 -2.88 -12.12
C LEU A 224 5.58 -1.76 -12.79
N LEU A 225 5.15 -0.52 -12.59
CA LEU A 225 5.86 0.68 -13.03
C LEU A 225 5.98 1.70 -11.91
N PHE A 226 7.17 1.81 -11.33
CA PHE A 226 7.48 2.77 -10.29
C PHE A 226 8.37 3.87 -10.89
N LYS A 227 7.98 5.13 -10.70
CA LYS A 227 8.74 6.29 -11.15
C LYS A 227 8.89 7.26 -9.99
N GLY A 228 10.09 7.79 -9.79
CA GLY A 228 10.25 8.86 -8.83
C GLY A 228 11.51 9.68 -9.00
N ALA A 229 11.58 10.74 -8.21
CA ALA A 229 12.71 11.64 -8.17
C ALA A 229 13.10 11.94 -6.72
N VAL A 230 14.40 12.07 -6.47
CA VAL A 230 14.97 12.39 -5.17
C VAL A 230 15.86 13.62 -5.29
N LYS A 231 15.75 14.56 -4.35
CA LYS A 231 16.47 15.84 -4.34
C LYS A 231 17.20 16.05 -3.00
N ASP A 232 18.15 16.99 -3.00
CA ASP A 232 18.93 17.41 -1.84
C ASP A 232 19.77 16.26 -1.27
N THR A 233 19.39 15.71 -0.11
CA THR A 233 19.99 14.51 0.50
C THR A 233 18.99 13.36 0.68
N ALA A 234 17.82 13.48 0.04
CA ALA A 234 16.76 12.50 0.13
C ALA A 234 17.15 11.16 -0.50
N LYS A 235 16.48 10.11 -0.04
CA LYS A 235 16.77 8.73 -0.41
C LYS A 235 15.53 8.02 -0.91
N SER A 236 15.71 7.15 -1.91
CA SER A 236 14.71 6.14 -2.23
C SER A 236 15.32 4.75 -2.29
N VAL A 237 14.56 3.77 -1.82
CA VAL A 237 14.91 2.36 -1.91
C VAL A 237 13.72 1.62 -2.50
N TYR A 238 14.00 0.77 -3.48
CA TYR A 238 13.05 -0.13 -4.07
C TYR A 238 13.56 -1.56 -3.96
N THR A 239 12.75 -2.47 -3.42
CA THR A 239 13.03 -3.92 -3.41
C THR A 239 11.85 -4.66 -4.01
N GLY A 240 12.08 -5.39 -5.10
CA GLY A 240 11.05 -6.16 -5.80
C GLY A 240 11.27 -7.66 -5.68
N LEU A 241 10.19 -8.44 -5.67
CA LEU A 241 10.22 -9.88 -5.79
C LEU A 241 9.05 -10.33 -6.67
N ILE A 242 9.37 -11.04 -7.76
CA ILE A 242 8.38 -11.80 -8.53
C ILE A 242 8.50 -13.27 -8.11
N ARG A 243 7.39 -13.85 -7.66
CA ARG A 243 7.28 -15.27 -7.35
C ARG A 243 6.30 -15.91 -8.33
N ILE A 244 6.77 -16.86 -9.14
CA ILE A 244 5.90 -17.69 -9.99
C ILE A 244 5.88 -19.09 -9.39
N ARG A 245 4.72 -19.53 -8.90
CA ARG A 245 4.56 -20.86 -8.31
C ARG A 245 4.58 -21.95 -9.39
N GLU A 246 4.90 -23.18 -9.00
CA GLU A 246 5.09 -24.33 -9.92
C GLU A 246 3.89 -24.55 -10.85
N ASN A 247 2.66 -24.37 -10.35
CA ASN A 247 1.42 -24.55 -11.11
C ASN A 247 1.01 -23.31 -11.94
N ALA A 248 1.71 -22.18 -11.84
CA ALA A 248 1.36 -20.91 -12.47
C ALA A 248 1.85 -20.82 -13.92
N THR A 249 1.55 -21.84 -14.71
CA THR A 249 1.97 -21.93 -16.12
C THR A 249 1.41 -20.79 -16.97
N LYS A 250 2.19 -20.30 -17.94
CA LYS A 250 1.83 -19.19 -18.84
C LYS A 250 1.57 -17.86 -18.13
N SER A 251 2.17 -17.65 -16.97
CA SER A 251 2.12 -16.36 -16.29
C SER A 251 3.12 -15.38 -16.88
N GLU A 252 2.76 -14.11 -16.90
CA GLU A 252 3.60 -13.02 -17.40
C GLU A 252 3.75 -11.97 -16.30
N ALA A 253 4.99 -11.53 -16.04
CA ALA A 253 5.28 -10.58 -14.99
C ALA A 253 6.31 -9.56 -15.48
N PHE A 254 6.02 -8.28 -15.29
CA PHE A 254 6.91 -7.18 -15.65
C PHE A 254 7.14 -6.28 -14.44
N GLN A 255 8.39 -5.85 -14.25
CA GLN A 255 8.78 -4.95 -13.17
C GLN A 255 9.73 -3.87 -13.71
N THR A 256 9.40 -2.61 -13.49
CA THR A 256 10.24 -1.48 -13.90
C THR A 256 10.24 -0.40 -12.83
N ASN A 257 11.42 -0.06 -12.33
CA ASN A 257 11.64 1.06 -11.44
C ASN A 257 12.58 2.08 -12.14
N ARG A 258 12.16 3.34 -12.23
CA ARG A 258 12.94 4.42 -12.87
C ARG A 258 13.06 5.60 -11.93
N ASN A 259 14.30 5.99 -11.66
CA ASN A 259 14.61 6.98 -10.62
C ASN A 259 15.41 8.13 -11.23
N LEU A 260 15.14 9.34 -10.75
CA LEU A 260 15.87 10.55 -11.12
C LEU A 260 16.50 11.19 -9.88
N THR A 261 17.83 11.25 -9.84
CA THR A 261 18.56 11.99 -8.79
C THR A 261 18.76 13.43 -9.23
N LEU A 262 18.18 14.37 -8.49
CA LEU A 262 18.15 15.80 -8.84
C LEU A 262 19.26 16.63 -8.16
N SER A 263 20.05 16.01 -7.29
CA SER A 263 21.10 16.68 -6.52
C SER A 263 22.24 15.71 -6.21
N HIS A 264 23.45 16.23 -5.98
CA HIS A 264 24.64 15.39 -5.72
C HIS A 264 24.51 14.53 -4.46
N GLY A 265 23.82 15.00 -3.43
CA GLY A 265 23.59 14.27 -2.18
C GLY A 265 22.41 13.30 -2.21
N ALA A 266 21.60 13.33 -3.27
CA ALA A 266 20.41 12.50 -3.38
C ALA A 266 20.79 11.09 -3.85
N TRP A 267 20.11 10.07 -3.33
CA TRP A 267 20.47 8.68 -3.59
C TRP A 267 19.24 7.82 -3.85
N ALA A 268 19.33 6.92 -4.83
CA ALA A 268 18.27 6.00 -5.18
C ALA A 268 18.85 4.61 -5.41
N GLU A 269 18.27 3.60 -4.77
CA GLU A 269 18.69 2.21 -4.84
C GLU A 269 17.56 1.31 -5.31
N SER A 270 17.88 0.37 -6.19
CA SER A 270 16.91 -0.57 -6.75
C SER A 270 17.46 -2.00 -6.66
N VAL A 271 16.75 -2.86 -5.96
CA VAL A 271 17.02 -4.28 -5.80
C VAL A 271 15.83 -5.06 -6.38
N PRO A 272 15.75 -5.21 -7.72
CA PRO A 272 14.61 -5.82 -8.40
C PRO A 272 14.56 -7.35 -8.33
#